data_AF-Q1AV21-F1
#
_entry.id   AF-Q1AV21-F1
#
_cell.length_a   1.000
_cell.length_b   1.000
_cell.length_c   1.000
_cell.angle_alpha   90.00
_cell.angle_beta   90.00
_cell.angle_gamma   90.00
#
_symmetry.space_group_name_H-M   'P 1'
#
loop_
_entity.id
_entity.type
_entity.pdbx_description
1 polymer ?
#
loop_
_entity_poly.entity_id
_entity_poly.type
_entity_poly.pdbx_seq_one_letter_code
_entity_poly.pdbx_strand_id
1 'polypeptide(L)'
;MTGSAASHVLPVLPVGIPWVLAAVLALLDGRRRWVGLLAAGGLAASLASLFWLASVVLREGPVSTVAGGWPENVGISLRADALGAAFALVSVGVILASLLYELALGVRWRAFPALVLLVAAGLTGLFLTGDVFNFYVFFEISMTASFILTGYREADYQVRGAFVFAVVNLLGSVVFLIGIAALYSITGSLDMRIIAQRTDVLEPVSVIAVATLIFAAFFLKLGLFPFHFWLPAVYVGSHPPVAAILSGALANIGGYGLLRFGAGIMPRELELGSTAVLVLGSASIIYGALQAISRRDTSEVMAYSAIGQAGYVILALGVAGPVGYAAAVVYSVVNSLNKGIVFLAAGLRGPLVGGAFAVGAFSIAGVPPAAGFVAKIAVFKAAIAEGPLLASLALVALVFVGGALSFLYSFQVYQRRFMRPGDGGKPGPRAARLLVAALAALVVLLGIWPEPLVSLGEAAAAVLAGGSG
;
A
#
# COMPACT_ATOMS: atom_id res chain seq x y z
N MET A 1 23.15 20.52 -17.29
CA MET A 1 22.88 21.07 -18.65
C MET A 1 23.06 19.91 -19.62
N THR A 2 22.07 19.28 -20.25
CA THR A 2 20.67 19.57 -20.62
C THR A 2 19.77 18.41 -20.16
N GLY A 3 19.01 18.58 -19.07
CA GLY A 3 17.87 17.69 -18.82
C GLY A 3 16.84 17.99 -19.90
N SER A 4 16.54 17.02 -20.76
CA SER A 4 15.55 17.25 -21.84
C SER A 4 14.23 17.71 -21.22
N ALA A 5 13.42 18.51 -21.92
CA ALA A 5 12.09 18.90 -21.43
C ALA A 5 11.24 17.70 -20.96
N ALA A 6 11.54 16.48 -21.45
CA ALA A 6 10.89 15.25 -21.00
C ALA A 6 11.21 14.89 -19.53
N SER A 7 12.40 15.21 -18.98
CA SER A 7 12.74 14.85 -17.59
C SER A 7 11.93 15.64 -16.57
N HIS A 8 11.57 16.89 -16.88
CA HIS A 8 10.75 17.73 -15.99
C HIS A 8 9.27 17.34 -15.97
N VAL A 9 8.77 16.77 -17.07
CA VAL A 9 7.35 16.40 -17.23
C VAL A 9 7.08 14.99 -16.70
N LEU A 10 8.09 14.12 -16.68
CA LEU A 10 7.93 12.70 -16.38
C LEU A 10 7.28 12.40 -15.01
N PRO A 11 7.66 13.06 -13.89
CA PRO A 11 7.00 12.85 -12.59
C PRO A 11 5.58 13.44 -12.51
N VAL A 12 5.27 14.42 -13.37
CA VAL A 12 3.97 15.12 -13.38
C VAL A 12 2.90 14.28 -14.05
N LEU A 13 3.23 13.54 -15.12
CA LEU A 13 2.25 12.77 -15.90
C LEU A 13 1.46 11.75 -15.06
N PRO A 14 2.11 10.88 -14.25
CA PRO A 14 1.40 9.90 -13.42
C PRO A 14 0.33 10.49 -12.51
N VAL A 15 0.56 11.70 -12.01
CA VAL A 15 -0.30 12.40 -11.04
C VAL A 15 -1.33 13.26 -11.78
N GLY A 16 -0.90 14.01 -12.79
CA GLY A 16 -1.73 14.95 -13.53
C GLY A 16 -2.82 14.28 -14.36
N ILE A 17 -2.53 13.13 -14.98
CA ILE A 17 -3.51 12.37 -15.78
C ILE A 17 -4.74 11.98 -14.92
N PRO A 18 -4.60 11.23 -13.81
CA PRO A 18 -5.74 10.86 -12.99
C PRO A 18 -6.38 12.07 -12.31
N TRP A 19 -5.62 13.12 -11.95
CA TRP A 19 -6.18 14.32 -11.33
C TRP A 19 -7.12 15.08 -12.28
N VAL A 20 -6.64 15.40 -13.49
CA VAL A 20 -7.45 16.13 -14.48
C VAL A 20 -8.67 15.30 -14.89
N LEU A 21 -8.49 14.00 -15.12
CA LEU A 21 -9.60 13.12 -15.45
C LEU A 21 -10.58 12.97 -14.29
N ALA A 22 -10.14 12.92 -13.03
CA ALA A 22 -11.05 12.90 -11.88
C ALA A 22 -11.95 14.14 -11.87
N ALA A 23 -11.37 15.33 -12.06
CA ALA A 23 -12.10 16.59 -12.08
C ALA A 23 -13.12 16.65 -13.24
N VAL A 24 -12.72 16.25 -14.44
CA VAL A 24 -13.61 16.25 -15.63
C VAL A 24 -14.71 15.18 -15.50
N LEU A 25 -14.35 13.95 -15.13
CA LEU A 25 -15.31 12.85 -15.05
C LEU A 25 -16.24 12.97 -13.84
N ALA A 26 -15.90 13.75 -12.81
CA ALA A 26 -16.80 14.05 -11.69
C ALA A 26 -18.05 14.82 -12.12
N LEU A 27 -17.98 15.57 -13.22
CA LEU A 27 -19.12 16.29 -13.82
C LEU A 27 -20.01 15.39 -14.67
N LEU A 28 -19.57 14.16 -14.96
CA LEU A 28 -20.24 13.22 -15.84
C LEU A 28 -20.90 12.08 -15.03
N ASP A 29 -21.83 11.38 -15.67
CA ASP A 29 -22.46 10.21 -15.05
C ASP A 29 -21.59 8.96 -15.25
N GLY A 30 -20.86 8.57 -14.20
CA GLY A 30 -20.03 7.37 -14.17
C GLY A 30 -20.77 6.04 -14.37
N ARG A 31 -22.11 6.02 -14.33
CA ARG A 31 -22.91 4.85 -14.72
C ARG A 31 -22.81 4.56 -16.22
N ARG A 32 -22.48 5.58 -17.04
CA ARG A 32 -22.28 5.42 -18.48
C ARG A 32 -20.98 4.69 -18.74
N ARG A 33 -21.04 3.57 -19.45
CA ARG A 33 -19.88 2.69 -19.71
C ARG A 33 -18.67 3.43 -20.30
N TRP A 34 -18.89 4.41 -21.18
CA TRP A 34 -17.80 5.18 -21.79
C TRP A 34 -17.04 6.06 -20.79
N VAL A 35 -17.70 6.62 -19.76
CA VAL A 35 -17.05 7.39 -18.68
C VAL A 35 -16.09 6.47 -17.91
N GLY A 36 -16.58 5.27 -17.60
CA GLY A 36 -15.77 4.23 -16.99
C GLY A 36 -14.58 3.77 -17.85
N LEU A 37 -14.78 3.62 -19.16
CA LEU A 37 -13.70 3.29 -20.10
C LEU A 37 -12.66 4.41 -20.23
N LEU A 38 -13.08 5.68 -20.20
CA LEU A 38 -12.15 6.82 -20.16
C LEU A 38 -11.33 6.82 -18.87
N ALA A 39 -11.97 6.56 -17.72
CA ALA A 39 -11.26 6.42 -16.45
C ALA A 39 -10.24 5.27 -16.48
N ALA A 40 -10.61 4.11 -17.05
CA ALA A 40 -9.70 2.98 -17.21
C ALA A 40 -8.55 3.30 -18.18
N GLY A 41 -8.82 4.00 -19.28
CA GLY A 41 -7.80 4.48 -20.22
C GLY A 41 -6.84 5.47 -19.55
N GLY A 42 -7.36 6.37 -18.72
CA GLY A 42 -6.56 7.31 -17.91
C GLY A 42 -5.64 6.62 -16.91
N LEU A 43 -6.17 5.65 -16.17
CA LEU A 43 -5.36 4.84 -15.24
C LEU A 43 -4.32 3.98 -15.98
N ALA A 44 -4.66 3.43 -17.14
CA ALA A 44 -3.70 2.68 -17.97
C ALA A 44 -2.59 3.59 -18.49
N ALA A 45 -2.91 4.82 -18.91
CA ALA A 45 -1.92 5.81 -19.32
C ALA A 45 -1.04 6.26 -18.14
N SER A 46 -1.62 6.49 -16.96
CA SER A 46 -0.87 6.77 -15.73
C SER A 46 0.07 5.61 -15.38
N LEU A 47 -0.41 4.36 -15.43
CA LEU A 47 0.40 3.19 -15.17
C LEU A 47 1.55 3.04 -16.19
N ALA A 48 1.30 3.27 -17.47
CA ALA A 48 2.34 3.27 -18.50
C ALA A 48 3.38 4.37 -18.27
N SER A 49 2.95 5.56 -17.87
CA SER A 49 3.87 6.65 -17.49
C SER A 49 4.69 6.33 -16.25
N LEU A 50 4.12 5.60 -15.27
CA LEU A 50 4.86 5.09 -14.12
C LEU A 50 5.89 4.03 -14.49
N PHE A 51 5.58 3.12 -15.42
CA PHE A 51 6.57 2.16 -15.91
C PHE A 51 7.73 2.86 -16.62
N TRP A 52 7.43 3.88 -17.41
CA TRP A 52 8.47 4.69 -18.05
C TRP A 52 9.30 5.44 -17.00
N LEU A 53 8.67 6.12 -16.04
CA LEU A 53 9.34 6.78 -14.92
C LEU A 53 10.22 5.82 -14.13
N ALA A 54 9.70 4.66 -13.74
CA ALA A 54 10.45 3.64 -13.01
C ALA A 54 11.66 3.15 -13.82
N SER A 55 11.52 2.98 -15.14
CA SER A 55 12.64 2.56 -15.99
C SER A 55 13.76 3.59 -16.07
N VAL A 56 13.43 4.89 -16.06
CA VAL A 56 14.41 5.98 -15.99
C VAL A 56 15.05 6.00 -14.61
N VAL A 57 14.25 5.93 -13.55
CA VAL A 57 14.74 5.96 -12.17
C VAL A 57 15.70 4.83 -11.86
N LEU A 58 15.43 3.61 -12.35
CA LEU A 58 16.30 2.46 -12.15
C LEU A 58 17.62 2.52 -12.96
N ARG A 59 17.68 3.32 -14.04
CA ARG A 59 18.87 3.45 -14.90
C ARG A 59 19.71 4.67 -14.55
N GLU A 60 19.06 5.78 -14.22
CA GLU A 60 19.67 7.12 -14.12
C GLU A 60 19.63 7.67 -12.69
N GLY A 61 18.86 7.05 -11.78
CA GLY A 61 18.66 7.52 -10.41
C GLY A 61 17.41 8.40 -10.23
N PRO A 62 17.21 9.00 -9.03
CA PRO A 62 16.01 9.77 -8.72
C PRO A 62 15.78 10.94 -9.70
N VAL A 63 14.53 11.13 -10.12
CA VAL A 63 14.13 12.24 -11.01
C VAL A 63 13.30 13.24 -10.21
N SER A 64 13.69 14.52 -10.21
CA SER A 64 12.98 15.59 -9.54
C SER A 64 12.49 16.67 -10.50
N THR A 65 11.36 17.29 -10.16
CA THR A 65 10.85 18.48 -10.82
C THR A 65 10.22 19.40 -9.79
N VAL A 66 10.43 20.71 -9.91
CA VAL A 66 9.90 21.71 -8.98
C VAL A 66 8.71 22.38 -9.62
N ALA A 67 7.57 22.38 -8.91
CA ALA A 67 6.36 22.99 -9.40
C ALA A 67 6.53 24.52 -9.53
N GLY A 68 6.02 25.07 -10.64
CA GLY A 68 5.89 26.52 -10.83
C GLY A 68 7.19 27.28 -11.16
N GLY A 69 8.30 26.60 -11.42
CA GLY A 69 9.58 27.25 -11.77
C GLY A 69 10.25 27.99 -10.61
N TRP A 70 9.80 27.74 -9.39
CA TRP A 70 10.44 28.25 -8.17
C TRP A 70 11.78 27.56 -7.91
N PRO A 71 12.69 28.16 -7.12
CA PRO A 71 13.90 27.49 -6.65
C PRO A 71 13.58 26.22 -5.85
N GLU A 72 14.46 25.21 -5.92
CA GLU A 72 14.27 23.88 -5.31
C GLU A 72 13.93 23.90 -3.81
N ASN A 73 14.40 24.90 -3.06
CA ASN A 73 14.19 24.98 -1.60
C ASN A 73 12.94 25.79 -1.20
N VAL A 74 12.19 26.29 -2.18
CA VAL A 74 11.00 27.14 -1.98
C VAL A 74 9.77 26.52 -2.64
N GLY A 75 9.93 25.95 -3.84
CA GLY A 75 8.86 25.29 -4.56
C GLY A 75 8.60 23.87 -4.07
N ILE A 76 7.41 23.36 -4.38
CA ILE A 76 7.05 21.97 -4.11
C ILE A 76 7.82 21.06 -5.07
N SER A 77 8.65 20.17 -4.54
CA SER A 77 9.37 19.17 -5.31
C SER A 77 8.53 17.91 -5.50
N LEU A 78 8.32 17.50 -6.76
CA LEU A 78 7.92 16.14 -7.10
C LEU A 78 9.20 15.35 -7.36
N ARG A 79 9.52 14.41 -6.48
CA ARG A 79 10.73 13.59 -6.52
C ARG A 79 10.34 12.13 -6.62
N ALA A 80 10.63 11.54 -7.77
CA ALA A 80 10.44 10.14 -8.05
C ALA A 80 11.75 9.37 -7.82
N ASP A 81 11.73 8.46 -6.85
CA ASP A 81 12.81 7.50 -6.59
C ASP A 81 12.26 6.07 -6.68
N ALA A 82 13.14 5.07 -6.53
CA ALA A 82 12.76 3.66 -6.70
C ALA A 82 11.68 3.23 -5.69
N LEU A 83 11.71 3.77 -4.47
CA LEU A 83 10.71 3.51 -3.44
C LEU A 83 9.34 4.08 -3.85
N GLY A 84 9.29 5.36 -4.21
CA GLY A 84 8.07 6.02 -4.68
C GLY A 84 7.47 5.34 -5.91
N ALA A 85 8.32 5.03 -6.89
CA ALA A 85 7.91 4.34 -8.11
C ALA A 85 7.33 2.94 -7.84
N ALA A 86 7.95 2.14 -6.96
CA ALA A 86 7.46 0.81 -6.60
C ALA A 86 6.05 0.85 -6.01
N PHE A 87 5.84 1.72 -5.03
CA PHE A 87 4.56 1.86 -4.36
C PHE A 87 3.49 2.47 -5.27
N ALA A 88 3.84 3.44 -6.12
CA ALA A 88 2.94 4.00 -7.11
C ALA A 88 2.49 2.95 -8.15
N LEU A 89 3.43 2.18 -8.71
CA LEU A 89 3.15 1.13 -9.69
C LEU A 89 2.15 0.10 -9.17
N VAL A 90 2.42 -0.47 -7.98
CA VAL A 90 1.55 -1.52 -7.43
C VAL A 90 0.18 -0.96 -7.05
N SER A 91 0.13 0.26 -6.51
CA SER A 91 -1.12 0.88 -6.05
C SER A 91 -2.02 1.25 -7.24
N VAL A 92 -1.48 1.88 -8.28
CA VAL A 92 -2.23 2.19 -9.50
C VAL A 92 -2.64 0.92 -10.24
N GLY A 93 -1.79 -0.12 -10.25
CA GLY A 93 -2.12 -1.43 -10.82
C GLY A 93 -3.34 -2.07 -10.14
N VAL A 94 -3.38 -2.08 -8.80
CA VAL A 94 -4.54 -2.58 -8.03
C VAL A 94 -5.79 -1.73 -8.30
N ILE A 95 -5.66 -0.40 -8.33
CA ILE A 95 -6.79 0.51 -8.61
C ILE A 95 -7.35 0.27 -10.01
N LEU A 96 -6.49 0.13 -11.02
CA LEU A 96 -6.89 -0.19 -12.40
C LEU A 96 -7.62 -1.53 -12.45
N ALA A 97 -7.11 -2.58 -11.79
CA ALA A 97 -7.78 -3.86 -11.72
C ALA A 97 -9.17 -3.75 -11.06
N SER A 98 -9.29 -3.02 -9.95
CA SER A 98 -10.57 -2.77 -9.29
C SER A 98 -11.57 -2.02 -10.17
N LEU A 99 -11.12 -1.03 -10.95
CA LEU A 99 -11.98 -0.32 -11.90
C LEU A 99 -12.43 -1.23 -13.04
N LEU A 100 -11.51 -1.99 -13.65
CA LEU A 100 -11.83 -2.93 -14.73
C LEU A 100 -12.82 -4.01 -14.28
N TYR A 101 -12.66 -4.49 -13.04
CA TYR A 101 -13.60 -5.41 -12.41
C TYR A 101 -15.01 -4.79 -12.32
N GLU A 102 -15.13 -3.56 -11.82
CA GLU A 102 -16.45 -2.91 -11.68
C GLU A 102 -17.07 -2.60 -13.04
N LEU A 103 -16.27 -2.24 -14.05
CA LEU A 103 -16.74 -2.05 -15.42
C LEU A 103 -17.30 -3.33 -16.03
N ALA A 104 -16.71 -4.49 -15.72
CA ALA A 104 -17.21 -5.78 -16.18
C ALA A 104 -18.55 -6.17 -15.55
N LEU A 105 -18.86 -5.65 -14.36
CA LEU A 105 -20.13 -5.87 -13.64
C LEU A 105 -21.18 -4.80 -13.91
N GLY A 106 -20.78 -3.64 -14.44
CA GLY A 106 -21.62 -2.48 -14.64
C GLY A 106 -21.59 -1.54 -13.43
N VAL A 107 -20.98 -0.36 -13.62
CA VAL A 107 -20.87 0.68 -12.59
C VAL A 107 -22.25 1.18 -12.18
N ARG A 108 -22.56 1.15 -10.87
CA ARG A 108 -23.88 1.51 -10.34
C ARG A 108 -23.95 2.91 -9.75
N TRP A 109 -22.81 3.51 -9.45
CA TRP A 109 -22.75 4.84 -8.82
C TRP A 109 -22.08 5.86 -9.72
N ARG A 110 -22.68 7.04 -9.81
CA ARG A 110 -22.22 8.11 -10.72
C ARG A 110 -20.79 8.57 -10.42
N ALA A 111 -20.42 8.62 -9.14
CA ALA A 111 -19.15 9.19 -8.69
C ALA A 111 -17.99 8.17 -8.71
N PHE A 112 -18.28 6.87 -8.91
CA PHE A 112 -17.28 5.82 -8.72
C PHE A 112 -16.03 5.99 -9.60
N PRO A 113 -16.11 6.18 -10.94
CA PRO A 113 -14.90 6.32 -11.76
C PRO A 113 -14.07 7.55 -11.38
N ALA A 114 -14.73 8.67 -11.08
CA ALA A 114 -14.05 9.91 -10.69
C ALA A 114 -13.34 9.79 -9.33
N LEU A 115 -13.99 9.18 -8.34
CA LEU A 115 -13.40 8.95 -7.02
C LEU A 115 -12.23 7.96 -7.09
N VAL A 116 -12.34 6.91 -7.90
CA VAL A 116 -11.24 5.95 -8.13
C VAL A 116 -10.02 6.65 -8.75
N LEU A 117 -10.24 7.55 -9.71
CA LEU A 117 -9.16 8.39 -10.25
C LEU A 117 -8.59 9.36 -9.21
N LEU A 118 -9.44 9.93 -8.34
CA LEU A 118 -8.98 10.83 -7.28
C LEU A 118 -8.12 10.10 -6.24
N VAL A 119 -8.47 8.84 -5.89
CA VAL A 119 -7.61 7.98 -5.08
C VAL A 119 -6.28 7.73 -5.78
N ALA A 120 -6.28 7.42 -7.08
CA ALA A 120 -5.04 7.22 -7.83
C ALA A 120 -4.16 8.48 -7.89
N ALA A 121 -4.77 9.65 -8.11
CA ALA A 121 -4.07 10.94 -8.12
C ALA A 121 -3.45 11.24 -6.75
N GLY A 122 -4.22 11.06 -5.66
CA GLY A 122 -3.72 11.23 -4.30
C GLY A 122 -2.58 10.27 -3.97
N LEU A 123 -2.72 8.97 -4.27
CA LEU A 123 -1.66 8.00 -3.99
C LEU A 123 -0.40 8.24 -4.83
N THR A 124 -0.53 8.50 -6.13
CA THR A 124 0.62 8.80 -6.99
C THR A 124 1.33 10.08 -6.55
N GLY A 125 0.58 11.15 -6.23
CA GLY A 125 1.17 12.37 -5.70
C GLY A 125 1.89 12.14 -4.37
N LEU A 126 1.31 11.35 -3.47
CA LEU A 126 1.90 11.00 -2.17
C LEU A 126 3.22 10.23 -2.31
N PHE A 127 3.29 9.27 -3.25
CA PHE A 127 4.51 8.47 -3.43
C PHE A 127 5.60 9.21 -4.22
N LEU A 128 5.25 10.26 -4.96
CA LEU A 128 6.17 11.01 -5.84
C LEU A 128 6.47 12.43 -5.33
N THR A 129 6.10 12.77 -4.10
CA THR A 129 6.41 14.07 -3.50
C THR A 129 7.74 14.04 -2.73
N GLY A 130 8.49 15.13 -2.82
CA GLY A 130 9.67 15.41 -2.00
C GLY A 130 9.38 16.35 -0.82
N ASP A 131 8.13 16.78 -0.64
CA ASP A 131 7.69 17.72 0.41
C ASP A 131 6.74 17.03 1.42
N VAL A 132 7.00 17.21 2.72
CA VAL A 132 6.24 16.54 3.81
C VAL A 132 4.81 17.07 3.97
N PHE A 133 4.57 18.36 3.71
CA PHE A 133 3.23 18.93 3.76
C PHE A 133 2.42 18.53 2.53
N ASN A 134 3.06 18.51 1.36
CA ASN A 134 2.43 18.03 0.14
C ASN A 134 2.13 16.52 0.20
N PHE A 135 2.96 15.73 0.90
CA PHE A 135 2.62 14.35 1.27
C PHE A 135 1.30 14.29 2.05
N TYR A 136 1.13 15.16 3.07
CA TYR A 136 -0.13 15.26 3.82
C TYR A 136 -1.32 15.67 2.96
N VAL A 137 -1.16 16.63 2.04
CA VAL A 137 -2.23 17.05 1.13
C VAL A 137 -2.68 15.88 0.25
N PHE A 138 -1.74 15.17 -0.37
CA PHE A 138 -2.06 14.01 -1.20
C PHE A 138 -2.61 12.82 -0.40
N PHE A 139 -2.13 12.64 0.84
CA PHE A 139 -2.70 11.71 1.81
C PHE A 139 -4.19 12.02 2.00
N GLU A 140 -4.55 13.26 2.33
CA GLU A 140 -5.93 13.67 2.59
C GLU A 140 -6.83 13.54 1.36
N ILE A 141 -6.31 13.87 0.16
CA ILE A 141 -7.05 13.69 -1.10
C ILE A 141 -7.39 12.22 -1.30
N SER A 142 -6.39 11.33 -1.16
CA SER A 142 -6.61 9.89 -1.33
C SER A 142 -7.56 9.32 -0.27
N MET A 143 -7.45 9.78 0.98
CA MET A 143 -8.24 9.31 2.10
C MET A 143 -9.69 9.80 2.02
N THR A 144 -9.91 11.07 1.71
CA THR A 144 -11.24 11.65 1.54
C THR A 144 -12.02 10.95 0.43
N ALA A 145 -11.37 10.74 -0.72
CA ALA A 145 -11.97 9.95 -1.81
C ALA A 145 -12.30 8.51 -1.38
N SER A 146 -11.43 7.90 -0.56
CA SER A 146 -11.63 6.54 -0.04
C SER A 146 -12.76 6.45 0.98
N PHE A 147 -12.92 7.45 1.87
CA PHE A 147 -14.04 7.52 2.82
C PHE A 147 -15.37 7.50 2.06
N ILE A 148 -15.46 8.30 1.01
CA ILE A 148 -16.64 8.39 0.15
C ILE A 148 -16.87 7.06 -0.59
N LEU A 149 -15.81 6.42 -1.12
CA LEU A 149 -15.90 5.10 -1.77
C LEU A 149 -16.35 3.98 -0.82
N THR A 150 -16.00 4.01 0.46
CA THR A 150 -16.47 3.01 1.45
C THR A 150 -17.99 3.00 1.56
N GLY A 151 -18.65 4.15 1.39
CA GLY A 151 -20.11 4.27 1.34
C GLY A 151 -20.76 3.78 0.05
N TYR A 152 -20.00 3.18 -0.88
CA TYR A 152 -20.51 2.72 -2.18
C TYR A 152 -21.65 1.71 -2.03
N ARG A 153 -22.79 1.99 -2.71
CA ARG A 153 -24.10 1.32 -2.64
C ARG A 153 -25.02 1.75 -1.50
N GLU A 154 -24.58 2.70 -0.67
CA GLU A 154 -25.44 3.47 0.23
C GLU A 154 -26.23 2.61 1.24
N ALA A 155 -25.76 1.40 1.56
CA ALA A 155 -26.37 0.62 2.64
C ALA A 155 -25.95 1.17 4.00
N ASP A 156 -26.85 1.12 5.00
CA ASP A 156 -26.62 1.71 6.33
C ASP A 156 -25.31 1.27 6.98
N TYR A 157 -24.96 -0.02 6.87
CA TYR A 157 -23.72 -0.54 7.45
C TYR A 157 -22.47 -0.03 6.73
N GLN A 158 -22.55 0.27 5.43
CA GLN A 158 -21.44 0.84 4.64
C GLN A 158 -21.22 2.30 4.98
N VAL A 159 -22.31 3.06 5.16
CA VAL A 159 -22.25 4.47 5.60
C VAL A 159 -21.67 4.56 7.01
N ARG A 160 -22.11 3.69 7.94
CA ARG A 160 -21.51 3.60 9.28
C ARG A 160 -20.03 3.23 9.22
N GLY A 161 -19.65 2.27 8.37
CA GLY A 161 -18.26 1.91 8.13
C GLY A 161 -17.43 3.09 7.61
N ALA A 162 -17.96 3.85 6.64
CA ALA A 162 -17.33 5.06 6.11
C ALA A 162 -17.14 6.14 7.18
N PHE A 163 -18.13 6.34 8.06
CA PHE A 163 -18.02 7.28 9.17
C PHE A 163 -16.94 6.87 10.18
N VAL A 164 -16.92 5.60 10.60
CA VAL A 164 -15.86 5.07 11.46
C VAL A 164 -14.49 5.23 10.80
N PHE A 165 -14.41 4.93 9.50
CA PHE A 165 -13.18 5.07 8.73
C PHE A 165 -12.66 6.51 8.75
N ALA A 166 -13.55 7.46 8.45
CA ALA A 166 -13.25 8.89 8.38
C ALA A 166 -12.82 9.43 9.75
N VAL A 167 -13.61 9.22 10.81
CA VAL A 167 -13.32 9.78 12.15
C VAL A 167 -11.96 9.28 12.66
N VAL A 168 -11.72 7.98 12.58
CA VAL A 168 -10.48 7.40 13.12
C VAL A 168 -9.26 7.84 12.32
N ASN A 169 -9.35 7.85 10.99
CA ASN A 169 -8.20 8.23 10.17
C ASN A 169 -7.96 9.73 10.14
N LEU A 170 -9.01 10.57 10.18
CA LEU A 170 -8.85 12.02 10.33
C LEU A 170 -8.16 12.36 11.66
N LEU A 171 -8.47 11.65 12.75
CA LEU A 171 -7.76 11.80 14.01
C LEU A 171 -6.25 11.52 13.84
N GLY A 172 -5.90 10.38 13.22
CA GLY A 172 -4.51 10.07 12.91
C GLY A 172 -3.84 11.12 12.01
N SER A 173 -4.61 11.71 11.10
CA SER A 173 -4.10 12.72 10.16
C SER A 173 -3.87 14.07 10.81
N VAL A 174 -4.69 14.44 11.81
CA VAL A 174 -4.43 15.60 12.66
C VAL A 174 -3.14 15.40 13.46
N VAL A 175 -2.94 14.21 14.05
CA VAL A 175 -1.68 13.88 14.74
C VAL A 175 -0.49 13.97 13.78
N PHE A 176 -0.64 13.48 12.55
CA PHE A 176 0.40 13.58 11.53
C PHE A 176 0.70 15.04 11.14
N LEU A 177 -0.32 15.88 10.98
CA LEU A 177 -0.16 17.31 10.67
C LEU A 177 0.53 18.07 11.81
N ILE A 178 0.20 17.75 13.07
CA ILE A 178 0.93 18.28 14.24
C ILE A 178 2.40 17.86 14.19
N GLY A 179 2.68 16.60 13.84
CA GLY A 179 4.03 16.11 13.62
C GLY A 179 4.78 16.89 12.54
N ILE A 180 4.14 17.17 11.40
CA ILE A 180 4.72 17.99 10.31
C ILE A 180 4.97 19.42 10.79
N ALA A 181 4.02 20.04 11.51
CA ALA A 181 4.18 21.39 12.03
C ALA A 181 5.34 21.49 13.04
N ALA A 182 5.50 20.48 13.91
CA ALA A 182 6.61 20.38 14.84
C ALA A 182 7.94 20.09 14.13
N LEU A 183 7.94 19.28 13.06
CA LEU A 183 9.11 19.07 12.22
C LEU A 183 9.55 20.37 11.55
N TYR A 184 8.60 21.15 11.03
CA TYR A 184 8.86 22.46 10.45
C TYR A 184 9.37 23.47 11.49
N SER A 185 8.86 23.45 12.72
CA SER A 185 9.30 24.41 13.74
C SER A 185 10.77 24.20 14.16
N ILE A 186 11.27 22.96 14.13
CA ILE A 186 12.66 22.65 14.49
C ILE A 186 13.61 22.63 13.29
N THR A 187 13.11 22.30 12.09
CA THR A 187 13.96 22.23 10.89
C THR A 187 13.87 23.47 10.03
N GLY A 188 12.76 24.21 10.03
CA GLY A 188 12.54 25.37 9.14
C GLY A 188 12.44 25.02 7.66
N SER A 189 12.11 23.78 7.30
CA SER A 189 11.91 23.33 5.91
C SER A 189 10.78 22.31 5.82
N LEU A 190 10.19 22.20 4.62
CA LEU A 190 9.21 21.17 4.27
C LEU A 190 9.79 20.17 3.25
N ASP A 191 10.97 20.44 2.68
CA ASP A 191 11.64 19.52 1.77
C ASP A 191 12.27 18.36 2.55
N MET A 192 11.89 17.14 2.20
CA MET A 192 12.29 15.91 2.90
C MET A 192 13.81 15.72 2.94
N ARG A 193 14.55 16.13 1.90
CA ARG A 193 16.01 15.99 1.84
C ARG A 193 16.68 16.98 2.78
N ILE A 194 16.21 18.23 2.81
CA ILE A 194 16.72 19.24 3.74
C ILE A 194 16.41 18.85 5.18
N ILE A 195 15.20 18.35 5.44
CA ILE A 195 14.79 17.86 6.76
C ILE A 195 15.73 16.73 7.21
N ALA A 196 15.95 15.70 6.39
CA ALA A 196 16.81 14.57 6.73
C ALA A 196 18.23 15.01 7.11
N GLN A 197 18.81 15.99 6.38
CA GLN A 197 20.12 16.54 6.69
C GLN A 197 20.15 17.35 8.00
N ARG A 198 19.03 18.01 8.36
CA ARG A 198 18.94 18.83 9.57
C ARG A 198 18.66 17.99 10.81
N THR A 199 17.86 16.93 10.70
CA THR A 199 17.55 16.05 11.83
C THR A 199 18.79 15.36 12.39
N ASP A 200 19.81 15.08 11.56
CA ASP A 200 21.06 14.47 12.00
C ASP A 200 21.88 15.32 12.98
N VAL A 201 21.74 16.65 12.92
CA VAL A 201 22.53 17.59 13.75
C VAL A 201 21.72 18.24 14.87
N LEU A 202 20.40 18.03 14.91
CA LEU A 202 19.52 18.59 15.94
C LEU A 202 19.59 17.80 17.26
N GLU A 203 19.07 18.42 18.32
CA GLU A 203 18.97 17.76 19.62
C GLU A 203 18.03 16.54 19.53
N PRO A 204 18.44 15.35 20.03
CA PRO A 204 17.70 14.11 19.80
C PRO A 204 16.29 14.13 20.40
N VAL A 205 16.11 14.78 21.55
CA VAL A 205 14.83 14.78 22.27
C VAL A 205 13.71 15.40 21.43
N SER A 206 13.99 16.50 20.73
CA SER A 206 13.01 17.17 19.87
C SER A 206 12.63 16.30 18.68
N VAL A 207 13.60 15.67 18.02
CA VAL A 207 13.35 14.81 16.85
C VAL A 207 12.62 13.54 17.25
N ILE A 208 12.95 12.93 18.40
CA ILE A 208 12.23 11.75 18.93
C ILE A 208 10.76 12.06 19.19
N ALA A 209 10.45 13.23 19.77
CA ALA A 209 9.06 13.63 20.01
C ALA A 209 8.28 13.77 18.69
N VAL A 210 8.89 14.38 17.68
CA VAL A 210 8.31 14.51 16.33
C VAL A 210 8.13 13.15 15.65
N ALA A 211 9.17 12.30 15.68
CA ALA A 211 9.12 10.95 15.13
C ALA A 211 8.02 10.12 15.79
N THR A 212 7.85 10.24 17.11
CA THR A 212 6.79 9.53 17.86
C THR A 212 5.40 9.90 17.35
N LEU A 213 5.12 11.20 17.13
CA LEU A 213 3.84 11.66 16.59
C LEU A 213 3.59 11.12 15.17
N ILE A 214 4.60 11.22 14.31
CA ILE A 214 4.50 10.77 12.91
C ILE A 214 4.33 9.25 12.85
N PHE A 215 5.10 8.48 13.61
CA PHE A 215 5.03 7.02 13.64
C PHE A 215 3.69 6.55 14.22
N ALA A 216 3.21 7.18 15.31
CA ALA A 216 1.90 6.87 15.88
C ALA A 216 0.77 7.07 14.85
N ALA A 217 0.81 8.15 14.07
CA ALA A 217 -0.15 8.38 13.00
C ALA A 217 -0.11 7.28 11.93
N PHE A 218 1.08 6.83 11.51
CA PHE A 218 1.22 5.74 10.56
C PHE A 218 0.84 4.36 11.13
N PHE A 219 1.08 4.10 12.42
CA PHE A 219 0.62 2.87 13.09
C PHE A 219 -0.91 2.79 13.15
N LEU A 220 -1.56 3.92 13.44
CA LEU A 220 -3.02 4.04 13.37
C LEU A 220 -3.50 3.81 11.93
N LYS A 221 -2.84 4.42 10.95
CA LYS A 221 -3.18 4.29 9.51
C LYS A 221 -3.03 2.87 8.98
N LEU A 222 -2.03 2.11 9.46
CA LEU A 222 -1.85 0.70 9.12
C LEU A 222 -2.87 -0.21 9.83
N GLY A 223 -3.49 0.27 10.91
CA GLY A 223 -4.34 -0.55 11.76
C GLY A 223 -3.55 -1.68 12.41
N LEU A 224 -2.37 -1.39 12.96
CA LEU A 224 -1.60 -2.35 13.77
C LEU A 224 -2.32 -2.60 15.10
N PHE A 225 -2.08 -3.75 15.73
CA PHE A 225 -2.53 -3.96 17.11
C PHE A 225 -1.81 -2.97 18.04
N PRO A 226 -2.51 -2.24 18.93
CA PRO A 226 -3.94 -2.29 19.27
C PRO A 226 -4.85 -1.27 18.54
N PHE A 227 -4.32 -0.50 17.58
CA PHE A 227 -5.00 0.55 16.81
C PHE A 227 -5.86 0.03 15.63
N HIS A 228 -6.11 -1.28 15.54
CA HIS A 228 -6.71 -1.95 14.38
C HIS A 228 -8.23 -1.92 14.33
N PHE A 229 -8.90 -1.45 15.38
CA PHE A 229 -10.34 -1.61 15.61
C PHE A 229 -11.24 -1.08 14.47
N TRP A 230 -10.76 -0.08 13.71
CA TRP A 230 -11.48 0.48 12.58
C TRP A 230 -11.46 -0.42 11.33
N LEU A 231 -10.41 -1.23 11.14
CA LEU A 231 -10.14 -1.92 9.88
C LEU A 231 -11.20 -2.99 9.55
N PRO A 232 -11.57 -3.92 10.46
CA PRO A 232 -12.64 -4.89 10.19
C PRO A 232 -14.00 -4.23 9.93
N ALA A 233 -14.33 -3.16 10.67
CA ALA A 233 -15.59 -2.44 10.51
C ALA A 233 -15.75 -1.83 9.10
N VAL A 234 -14.63 -1.50 8.44
CA VAL A 234 -14.60 -0.93 7.09
C VAL A 234 -14.57 -2.03 6.04
N TYR A 235 -13.68 -3.01 6.18
CA TYR A 235 -13.37 -3.94 5.08
C TYR A 235 -14.45 -4.99 4.89
N VAL A 236 -15.09 -5.47 5.97
CA VAL A 236 -16.16 -6.48 5.91
C VAL A 236 -17.35 -5.99 5.08
N GLY A 237 -17.71 -4.72 5.26
CA GLY A 237 -18.86 -4.13 4.59
C GLY A 237 -18.58 -3.54 3.20
N SER A 238 -17.30 -3.43 2.83
CA SER A 238 -16.91 -2.78 1.59
C SER A 238 -17.25 -3.65 0.37
N HIS A 239 -17.72 -3.00 -0.70
CA HIS A 239 -17.90 -3.66 -1.99
C HIS A 239 -16.54 -4.18 -2.50
N PRO A 240 -16.42 -5.38 -3.12
CA PRO A 240 -15.13 -6.03 -3.36
C PRO A 240 -14.03 -5.19 -4.06
N PRO A 241 -14.32 -4.39 -5.10
CA PRO A 241 -13.35 -3.47 -5.70
C PRO A 241 -12.87 -2.38 -4.75
N VAL A 242 -13.77 -1.87 -3.91
CA VAL A 242 -13.43 -0.88 -2.88
C VAL A 242 -12.53 -1.54 -1.83
N ALA A 243 -12.89 -2.73 -1.33
CA ALA A 243 -12.06 -3.48 -0.39
C ALA A 243 -10.66 -3.79 -0.95
N ALA A 244 -10.56 -4.12 -2.24
CA ALA A 244 -9.29 -4.32 -2.94
C ALA A 244 -8.46 -3.02 -3.03
N ILE A 245 -9.09 -1.87 -3.31
CA ILE A 245 -8.42 -0.56 -3.30
C ILE A 245 -7.93 -0.23 -1.89
N LEU A 246 -8.79 -0.36 -0.87
CA LEU A 246 -8.44 -0.03 0.52
C LEU A 246 -7.29 -0.91 1.03
N SER A 247 -7.40 -2.22 0.85
CA SER A 247 -6.41 -3.16 1.38
C SER A 247 -5.15 -3.28 0.53
N GLY A 248 -5.26 -3.09 -0.79
CA GLY A 248 -4.18 -3.37 -1.73
C GLY A 248 -3.43 -2.12 -2.19
N ALA A 249 -4.10 -0.96 -2.29
CA ALA A 249 -3.47 0.30 -2.70
C ALA A 249 -3.34 1.27 -1.52
N LEU A 250 -4.43 1.55 -0.80
CA LEU A 250 -4.46 2.59 0.23
C LEU A 250 -3.68 2.21 1.49
N ALA A 251 -3.62 0.92 1.84
CA ALA A 251 -2.84 0.42 2.97
C ALA A 251 -1.34 0.72 2.85
N ASN A 252 -0.85 0.88 1.62
CA ASN A 252 0.55 1.17 1.35
C ASN A 252 1.01 2.54 1.87
N ILE A 253 0.10 3.48 2.07
CA ILE A 253 0.42 4.79 2.64
C ILE A 253 1.21 4.64 3.95
N GLY A 254 0.78 3.73 4.83
CA GLY A 254 1.41 3.57 6.14
C GLY A 254 2.78 2.91 6.06
N GLY A 255 2.91 1.87 5.23
CA GLY A 255 4.19 1.17 5.02
C GLY A 255 5.22 2.07 4.33
N TYR A 256 4.82 2.74 3.24
CA TYR A 256 5.65 3.73 2.56
C TYR A 256 5.99 4.90 3.47
N GLY A 257 5.01 5.42 4.23
CA GLY A 257 5.21 6.52 5.16
C GLY A 257 6.27 6.20 6.22
N LEU A 258 6.21 5.02 6.83
CA LEU A 258 7.21 4.60 7.81
C LEU A 258 8.58 4.31 7.19
N LEU A 259 8.64 3.78 5.96
CA LEU A 259 9.91 3.65 5.24
C LEU A 259 10.49 5.04 4.92
N ARG A 260 9.68 5.96 4.39
CA ARG A 260 10.15 7.30 3.97
C ARG A 260 10.52 8.18 5.15
N PHE A 261 9.63 8.33 6.13
CA PHE A 261 9.86 9.19 7.30
C PHE A 261 10.76 8.51 8.33
N GLY A 262 10.59 7.21 8.57
CA GLY A 262 11.41 6.47 9.53
C GLY A 262 12.80 6.19 8.99
N ALA A 263 12.91 5.37 7.93
CA ALA A 263 14.23 4.99 7.43
C ALA A 263 14.92 6.10 6.62
N GLY A 264 14.15 6.94 5.92
CA GLY A 264 14.72 7.97 5.03
C GLY A 264 15.00 9.32 5.70
N ILE A 265 14.15 9.79 6.62
CA ILE A 265 14.26 11.13 7.22
C ILE A 265 14.80 11.07 8.65
N MET A 266 14.35 10.10 9.45
CA MET A 266 14.67 9.98 10.88
C MET A 266 15.21 8.59 11.24
N PRO A 267 16.28 8.09 10.57
CA PRO A 267 16.77 6.71 10.73
C PRO A 267 17.22 6.42 12.15
N ARG A 268 17.85 7.40 12.81
CA ARG A 268 18.27 7.30 14.22
C ARG A 268 17.08 7.09 15.14
N GLU A 269 15.99 7.83 14.95
CA GLU A 269 14.79 7.73 15.78
C GLU A 269 14.05 6.42 15.53
N LEU A 270 14.07 5.91 14.29
CA LEU A 270 13.58 4.57 13.97
C LEU A 270 14.40 3.50 14.70
N GLU A 271 15.74 3.62 14.73
CA GLU A 271 16.63 2.70 15.45
C GLU A 271 16.33 2.70 16.96
N LEU A 272 16.19 3.89 17.57
CA LEU A 272 15.81 4.03 18.98
C LEU A 272 14.42 3.43 19.27
N GLY A 273 13.49 3.56 18.33
CA GLY A 273 12.13 3.01 18.41
C GLY A 273 12.00 1.55 17.96
N SER A 274 13.08 0.91 17.50
CA SER A 274 13.07 -0.40 16.83
C SER A 274 12.38 -1.48 17.67
N THR A 275 12.63 -1.50 18.98
CA THR A 275 11.98 -2.45 19.89
C THR A 275 10.46 -2.31 19.88
N ALA A 276 9.94 -1.08 19.93
CA ALA A 276 8.50 -0.84 19.89
C ALA A 276 7.91 -1.25 18.53
N VAL A 277 8.60 -0.93 17.43
CA VAL A 277 8.22 -1.31 16.07
C VAL A 277 8.15 -2.84 15.93
N LEU A 278 9.19 -3.55 16.39
CA LEU A 278 9.25 -5.01 16.37
C LEU A 278 8.15 -5.65 17.22
N VAL A 279 7.89 -5.12 18.42
CA VAL A 279 6.83 -5.62 19.31
C VAL A 279 5.45 -5.41 18.69
N LEU A 280 5.15 -4.23 18.16
CA LEU A 280 3.88 -3.93 17.50
C LEU A 280 3.68 -4.78 16.23
N GLY A 281 4.72 -4.95 15.43
CA GLY A 281 4.71 -5.83 14.25
C GLY A 281 4.44 -7.29 14.64
N SER A 282 5.17 -7.79 15.62
CA SER A 282 5.03 -9.15 16.15
C SER A 282 3.65 -9.44 16.72
N ALA A 283 3.16 -8.52 17.56
CA ALA A 283 1.83 -8.60 18.13
C ALA A 283 0.75 -8.59 17.04
N SER A 284 0.91 -7.75 16.01
CA SER A 284 -0.03 -7.67 14.88
C SER A 284 -0.06 -8.97 14.06
N ILE A 285 1.10 -9.61 13.80
CA ILE A 285 1.19 -10.91 13.12
C ILE A 285 0.35 -11.95 13.85
N ILE A 286 0.60 -12.13 15.15
CA ILE A 286 -0.07 -13.14 15.96
C ILE A 286 -1.56 -12.82 16.13
N TYR A 287 -1.88 -11.60 16.56
CA TYR A 287 -3.24 -11.16 16.80
C TYR A 287 -4.11 -11.26 15.54
N GLY A 288 -3.61 -10.71 14.42
CA GLY A 288 -4.32 -10.74 13.14
C GLY A 288 -4.57 -12.16 12.66
N ALA A 289 -3.60 -13.06 12.80
CA ALA A 289 -3.76 -14.45 12.38
C ALA A 289 -4.71 -15.25 13.28
N LEU A 290 -4.63 -15.10 14.61
CA LEU A 290 -5.55 -15.76 15.55
C LEU A 290 -7.00 -15.30 15.34
N GLN A 291 -7.20 -13.99 15.15
CA GLN A 291 -8.53 -13.48 14.86
C GLN A 291 -9.03 -13.94 13.50
N ALA A 292 -8.18 -13.96 12.47
CA ALA A 292 -8.55 -14.49 11.16
C ALA A 292 -9.04 -15.95 11.23
N ILE A 293 -8.39 -16.80 12.03
CA ILE A 293 -8.80 -18.22 12.23
C ILE A 293 -10.16 -18.33 12.91
N SER A 294 -10.48 -17.42 13.85
CA SER A 294 -11.76 -17.46 14.57
C SER A 294 -12.95 -17.01 13.71
N ARG A 295 -12.70 -16.37 12.57
CA ARG A 295 -13.76 -15.82 11.70
C ARG A 295 -14.29 -16.83 10.70
N ARG A 296 -15.52 -16.59 10.27
CA ARG A 296 -16.25 -17.42 9.30
C ARG A 296 -16.49 -16.73 7.98
N ASP A 297 -16.74 -15.42 8.01
CA ASP A 297 -16.93 -14.60 6.82
C ASP A 297 -15.60 -14.36 6.09
N THR A 298 -15.62 -14.45 4.76
CA THR A 298 -14.38 -14.32 3.95
C THR A 298 -13.80 -12.91 4.06
N SER A 299 -14.63 -11.88 4.01
CA SER A 299 -14.17 -10.48 4.09
C SER A 299 -13.62 -10.17 5.48
N GLU A 300 -14.24 -10.72 6.53
CA GLU A 300 -13.75 -10.58 7.91
C GLU A 300 -12.41 -11.27 8.12
N VAL A 301 -12.24 -12.50 7.63
CA VAL A 301 -10.94 -13.20 7.65
C VAL A 301 -9.87 -12.38 6.93
N MET A 302 -10.19 -11.83 5.75
CA MET A 302 -9.24 -11.05 4.96
C MET A 302 -8.88 -9.70 5.59
N ALA A 303 -9.83 -9.09 6.32
CA ALA A 303 -9.59 -7.88 7.11
C ALA A 303 -8.62 -8.14 8.26
N TYR A 304 -8.85 -9.19 9.06
CA TYR A 304 -7.92 -9.57 10.14
C TYR A 304 -6.56 -10.04 9.61
N SER A 305 -6.55 -10.74 8.47
CA SER A 305 -5.31 -11.07 7.76
C SER A 305 -4.53 -9.80 7.40
N ALA A 306 -5.19 -8.72 6.96
CA ALA A 306 -4.49 -7.48 6.60
C ALA A 306 -3.70 -6.87 7.78
N ILE A 307 -4.22 -6.95 9.01
CA ILE A 307 -3.52 -6.54 10.24
C ILE A 307 -2.22 -7.35 10.41
N GLY A 308 -2.32 -8.68 10.27
CA GLY A 308 -1.16 -9.56 10.37
C GLY A 308 -0.12 -9.34 9.27
N GLN A 309 -0.57 -9.12 8.03
CA GLN A 309 0.32 -8.84 6.89
C GLN A 309 1.02 -7.47 7.05
N ALA A 310 0.35 -6.45 7.57
CA ALA A 310 0.98 -5.18 7.92
C ALA A 310 2.06 -5.39 8.99
N GLY A 311 1.82 -6.27 9.96
CA GLY A 311 2.81 -6.65 10.97
C GLY A 311 4.12 -7.19 10.39
N TYR A 312 4.09 -7.93 9.28
CA TYR A 312 5.31 -8.40 8.60
C TYR A 312 6.11 -7.26 7.95
N VAL A 313 5.44 -6.29 7.34
CA VAL A 313 6.10 -5.09 6.77
C VAL A 313 6.81 -4.32 7.88
N ILE A 314 6.15 -4.17 9.03
CA ILE A 314 6.66 -3.42 10.17
C ILE A 314 7.77 -4.16 10.90
N LEU A 315 7.66 -5.48 11.00
CA LEU A 315 8.74 -6.32 11.51
C LEU A 315 10.00 -6.18 10.64
N ALA A 316 9.86 -6.23 9.31
CA ALA A 316 10.98 -6.03 8.39
C ALA A 316 11.59 -4.62 8.48
N LEU A 317 10.74 -3.59 8.63
CA LEU A 317 11.19 -2.21 8.88
C LEU A 317 11.96 -2.10 10.21
N GLY A 318 11.47 -2.74 11.28
CA GLY A 318 12.05 -2.67 12.62
C GLY A 318 13.39 -3.41 12.75
N VAL A 319 13.63 -4.41 11.91
CA VAL A 319 14.97 -5.00 11.72
C VAL A 319 15.94 -3.98 11.14
N ALA A 320 15.45 -2.99 10.40
CA ALA A 320 16.23 -1.96 9.75
C ALA A 320 17.25 -2.51 8.72
N GLY A 321 18.13 -1.62 8.26
CA GLY A 321 19.17 -1.92 7.29
C GLY A 321 18.67 -2.23 5.88
N PRO A 322 19.59 -2.36 4.89
CA PRO A 322 19.23 -2.60 3.50
C PRO A 322 18.38 -3.86 3.31
N VAL A 323 18.65 -4.92 4.07
CA VAL A 323 17.94 -6.19 3.99
C VAL A 323 16.51 -6.07 4.52
N GLY A 324 16.33 -5.42 5.68
CA GLY A 324 15.00 -5.20 6.27
C GLY A 324 14.15 -4.27 5.42
N TYR A 325 14.71 -3.17 4.93
CA TYR A 325 13.99 -2.23 4.06
C TYR A 325 13.59 -2.87 2.72
N ALA A 326 14.48 -3.64 2.09
CA ALA A 326 14.15 -4.37 0.86
C ALA A 326 13.03 -5.39 1.10
N ALA A 327 13.11 -6.13 2.21
CA ALA A 327 12.07 -7.08 2.59
C ALA A 327 10.71 -6.41 2.84
N ALA A 328 10.68 -5.25 3.50
CA ALA A 328 9.46 -4.49 3.73
C ALA A 328 8.81 -4.06 2.40
N VAL A 329 9.59 -3.54 1.45
CA VAL A 329 9.13 -3.14 0.12
C VAL A 329 8.58 -4.33 -0.67
N VAL A 330 9.35 -5.41 -0.79
CA VAL A 330 8.93 -6.63 -1.50
C VAL A 330 7.64 -7.18 -0.90
N TYR A 331 7.56 -7.23 0.43
CA TYR A 331 6.38 -7.72 1.14
C TYR A 331 5.16 -6.84 0.89
N SER A 332 5.31 -5.50 0.93
CA SER A 332 4.22 -4.58 0.62
C SER A 332 3.69 -4.80 -0.80
N VAL A 333 4.56 -4.86 -1.82
CA VAL A 333 4.16 -5.07 -3.22
C VAL A 333 3.40 -6.38 -3.39
N VAL A 334 3.93 -7.48 -2.85
CA VAL A 334 3.29 -8.79 -2.97
C VAL A 334 1.97 -8.86 -2.21
N ASN A 335 1.92 -8.27 -1.00
CA ASN A 335 0.68 -8.19 -0.23
C ASN A 335 -0.39 -7.38 -0.97
N SER A 336 -0.03 -6.26 -1.61
CA SER A 336 -0.95 -5.48 -2.44
C SER A 336 -1.60 -6.30 -3.56
N LEU A 337 -0.79 -7.06 -4.31
CA LEU A 337 -1.29 -7.93 -5.38
C LEU A 337 -2.19 -9.04 -4.82
N ASN A 338 -1.77 -9.68 -3.73
CA ASN A 338 -2.53 -10.73 -3.08
C ASN A 338 -3.89 -10.22 -2.58
N LYS A 339 -3.93 -9.06 -1.92
CA LYS A 339 -5.18 -8.43 -1.45
C LYS A 339 -6.10 -8.07 -2.61
N GLY A 340 -5.54 -7.54 -3.70
CA GLY A 340 -6.29 -7.33 -4.94
C GLY A 340 -6.96 -8.61 -5.45
N ILE A 341 -6.22 -9.72 -5.51
CA ILE A 341 -6.76 -11.02 -5.96
C ILE A 341 -7.86 -11.52 -5.03
N VAL A 342 -7.60 -11.64 -3.73
CA VAL A 342 -8.54 -12.32 -2.81
C VAL A 342 -9.84 -11.54 -2.63
N PHE A 343 -9.79 -10.20 -2.57
CA PHE A 343 -11.02 -9.39 -2.46
C PHE A 343 -11.82 -9.44 -3.77
N LEU A 344 -11.18 -9.25 -4.93
CA LEU A 344 -11.89 -9.32 -6.22
C LEU A 344 -12.44 -10.73 -6.49
N ALA A 345 -11.69 -11.79 -6.16
CA ALA A 345 -12.16 -13.17 -6.31
C ALA A 345 -13.31 -13.52 -5.35
N ALA A 346 -13.31 -12.98 -4.11
CA ALA A 346 -14.36 -13.25 -3.13
C ALA A 346 -15.75 -12.82 -3.65
N GLY A 347 -15.81 -11.77 -4.46
CA GLY A 347 -17.01 -11.27 -5.12
C GLY A 347 -17.50 -12.07 -6.32
N LEU A 348 -16.76 -13.09 -6.78
CA LEU A 348 -17.07 -13.87 -7.98
C LEU A 348 -17.32 -15.36 -7.68
N ARG A 349 -17.82 -16.07 -8.69
CA ARG A 349 -18.04 -17.53 -8.66
C ARG A 349 -17.47 -18.18 -9.92
N GLY A 350 -17.05 -19.44 -9.77
CA GLY A 350 -16.57 -20.30 -10.85
C GLY A 350 -15.21 -20.95 -10.53
N PRO A 351 -14.86 -22.07 -11.20
CA PRO A 351 -13.64 -22.83 -10.90
C PRO A 351 -12.35 -22.01 -11.12
N LEU A 352 -12.31 -21.21 -12.20
CA LEU A 352 -11.18 -20.30 -12.46
C LEU A 352 -10.98 -19.28 -11.33
N VAL A 353 -12.09 -18.78 -10.75
CA VAL A 353 -12.06 -17.84 -9.62
C VAL A 353 -11.55 -18.54 -8.36
N GLY A 354 -12.00 -19.77 -8.11
CA GLY A 354 -11.52 -20.58 -7.00
C GLY A 354 -10.01 -20.82 -7.09
N GLY A 355 -9.51 -21.17 -8.28
CA GLY A 355 -8.06 -21.31 -8.51
C GLY A 355 -7.30 -20.00 -8.30
N ALA A 356 -7.79 -18.88 -8.83
CA ALA A 356 -7.15 -17.58 -8.63
C ALA A 356 -7.17 -17.14 -7.16
N PHE A 357 -8.29 -17.37 -6.45
CA PHE A 357 -8.38 -17.13 -5.00
C PHE A 357 -7.37 -18.00 -4.24
N ALA A 358 -7.26 -19.28 -4.58
CA ALA A 358 -6.30 -20.19 -3.96
C ALA A 358 -4.86 -19.69 -4.13
N VAL A 359 -4.49 -19.25 -5.34
CA VAL A 359 -3.17 -18.64 -5.58
C VAL A 359 -2.95 -17.42 -4.69
N GLY A 360 -3.90 -16.48 -4.63
CA GLY A 360 -3.77 -15.29 -3.77
C GLY A 360 -3.70 -15.64 -2.28
N ALA A 361 -4.56 -16.55 -1.80
CA ALA A 361 -4.62 -16.96 -0.40
C ALA A 361 -3.38 -17.77 0.03
N PHE A 362 -2.89 -18.67 -0.81
CA PHE A 362 -1.66 -19.41 -0.53
C PHE A 362 -0.40 -18.58 -0.74
N SER A 363 -0.44 -17.56 -1.59
CA SER A 363 0.58 -16.52 -1.63
C SER A 363 0.64 -15.75 -0.31
N ILE A 364 -0.50 -15.33 0.28
CA ILE A 364 -0.53 -14.75 1.65
C ILE A 364 0.07 -15.71 2.68
N ALA A 365 -0.17 -17.00 2.53
CA ALA A 365 0.44 -18.03 3.38
C ALA A 365 1.94 -18.24 3.13
N GLY A 366 2.46 -17.82 1.98
CA GLY A 366 3.87 -17.97 1.58
C GLY A 366 4.19 -19.34 1.01
N VAL A 367 3.26 -19.96 0.28
CA VAL A 367 3.45 -21.29 -0.33
C VAL A 367 4.10 -21.16 -1.72
N PRO A 368 5.20 -21.88 -2.00
CA PRO A 368 5.78 -21.94 -3.34
C PRO A 368 4.79 -22.52 -4.38
N PRO A 369 4.82 -22.09 -5.65
CA PRO A 369 5.75 -21.15 -6.26
C PRO A 369 5.25 -19.69 -6.29
N ALA A 370 4.33 -19.28 -5.40
CA ALA A 370 3.76 -17.93 -5.46
C ALA A 370 4.71 -16.85 -4.89
N ALA A 371 4.60 -15.61 -5.37
CA ALA A 371 5.45 -14.49 -4.93
C ALA A 371 5.46 -14.24 -3.42
N GLY A 372 4.39 -14.62 -2.70
CA GLY A 372 4.36 -14.50 -1.25
C GLY A 372 5.38 -15.37 -0.52
N PHE A 373 5.84 -16.46 -1.13
CA PHE A 373 6.98 -17.23 -0.62
C PHE A 373 8.26 -16.40 -0.67
N VAL A 374 8.53 -15.72 -1.78
CA VAL A 374 9.68 -14.82 -1.96
C VAL A 374 9.66 -13.70 -0.93
N ALA A 375 8.49 -13.08 -0.74
CA ALA A 375 8.30 -12.03 0.26
C ALA A 375 8.58 -12.53 1.68
N LYS A 376 8.09 -13.72 2.07
CA LYS A 376 8.37 -14.28 3.41
C LYS A 376 9.81 -14.70 3.59
N ILE A 377 10.47 -15.21 2.55
CA ILE A 377 11.92 -15.47 2.59
C ILE A 377 12.68 -14.18 2.80
N ALA A 378 12.29 -13.07 2.15
CA ALA A 378 12.94 -11.78 2.37
C ALA A 378 12.84 -11.33 3.84
N VAL A 379 11.65 -11.45 4.45
CA VAL A 379 11.47 -11.13 5.88
C VAL A 379 12.23 -12.10 6.78
N PHE A 380 12.29 -13.39 6.42
CA PHE A 380 13.07 -14.40 7.14
C PHE A 380 14.57 -14.09 7.10
N LYS A 381 15.10 -13.68 5.93
CA LYS A 381 16.49 -13.24 5.78
C LYS A 381 16.77 -12.00 6.62
N ALA A 382 15.86 -11.02 6.64
CA ALA A 382 15.97 -9.86 7.50
C ALA A 382 16.02 -10.27 8.99
N ALA A 383 15.13 -11.16 9.44
CA ALA A 383 15.11 -11.64 10.81
C ALA A 383 16.41 -12.33 11.28
N ILE A 384 17.24 -12.84 10.36
CA ILE A 384 18.54 -13.46 10.65
C ILE A 384 19.69 -12.45 10.56
N ALA A 385 19.53 -11.39 9.76
CA ALA A 385 20.63 -10.49 9.41
C ALA A 385 21.14 -9.65 10.59
N GLU A 386 20.29 -9.34 11.58
CA GLU A 386 20.65 -8.41 12.65
C GLU A 386 20.22 -8.90 14.05
N GLY A 387 21.10 -8.68 15.03
CA GLY A 387 20.83 -8.84 16.46
C GLY A 387 21.43 -10.07 17.15
N PRO A 388 21.27 -10.18 18.48
CA PRO A 388 21.70 -11.34 19.25
C PRO A 388 20.98 -12.62 18.77
N LEU A 389 21.68 -13.77 18.79
CA LEU A 389 21.16 -15.06 18.31
C LEU A 389 19.74 -15.39 18.83
N LEU A 390 19.45 -15.12 20.10
CA LEU A 390 18.14 -15.37 20.69
C LEU A 390 17.03 -14.50 20.09
N ALA A 391 17.32 -13.23 19.78
CA ALA A 391 16.36 -12.32 19.16
C ALA A 391 16.08 -12.74 17.71
N SER A 392 17.12 -13.06 16.94
CA SER A 392 16.96 -13.55 15.56
C SER A 392 16.18 -14.87 15.53
N LEU A 393 16.46 -15.81 16.45
CA LEU A 393 15.70 -17.06 16.56
C LEU A 393 14.23 -16.81 16.91
N ALA A 394 13.94 -15.87 17.81
CA ALA A 394 12.56 -15.52 18.16
C ALA A 394 11.80 -14.91 16.98
N LEU A 395 12.42 -13.99 16.22
CA LEU A 395 11.83 -13.39 15.02
C LEU A 395 11.61 -14.43 13.92
N VAL A 396 12.56 -15.34 13.72
CA VAL A 396 12.43 -16.46 12.78
C VAL A 396 11.27 -17.38 13.16
N ALA A 397 11.19 -17.80 14.43
CA ALA A 397 10.10 -18.63 14.92
C ALA A 397 8.74 -17.93 14.74
N LEU A 398 8.67 -16.64 15.03
CA LEU A 398 7.48 -15.81 14.84
C LEU A 398 7.06 -15.74 13.37
N VAL A 399 7.98 -15.47 12.44
CA VAL A 399 7.71 -15.41 11.00
C VAL A 399 7.14 -16.74 10.50
N PHE A 400 7.73 -17.86 10.95
CA PHE A 400 7.30 -19.21 10.63
C PHE A 400 5.91 -19.53 11.20
N VAL A 401 5.69 -19.26 12.49
CA VAL A 401 4.39 -19.46 13.17
C VAL A 401 3.30 -18.62 12.51
N GLY A 402 3.54 -17.33 12.26
CA GLY A 402 2.60 -16.48 11.53
C GLY A 402 2.32 -16.97 10.11
N GLY A 403 3.31 -17.61 9.48
CA GLY A 403 3.19 -18.26 8.18
C GLY A 403 2.25 -19.47 8.22
N ALA A 404 2.46 -20.36 9.20
CA ALA A 404 1.60 -21.51 9.44
C ALA A 404 0.16 -21.09 9.77
N LEU A 405 -0.03 -20.11 10.66
CA LEU A 405 -1.35 -19.57 10.96
C LEU A 405 -2.02 -18.94 9.72
N SER A 406 -1.22 -18.29 8.87
CA SER A 406 -1.71 -17.74 7.60
C SER A 406 -2.17 -18.81 6.61
N PHE A 407 -1.45 -19.93 6.56
CA PHE A 407 -1.89 -21.10 5.81
C PHE A 407 -3.21 -21.64 6.35
N LEU A 408 -3.35 -21.78 7.67
CA LEU A 408 -4.56 -22.32 8.30
C LEU A 408 -5.80 -21.50 7.95
N TYR A 409 -5.82 -20.18 8.19
CA TYR A 409 -7.01 -19.38 7.86
C TYR A 409 -7.27 -19.33 6.34
N SER A 410 -6.21 -19.28 5.51
CA SER A 410 -6.34 -19.21 4.05
C SER A 410 -6.97 -20.49 3.50
N PHE A 411 -6.51 -21.63 4.00
CA PHE A 411 -7.04 -22.93 3.64
C PHE A 411 -8.49 -23.11 4.14
N GLN A 412 -8.80 -22.71 5.37
CA GLN A 412 -10.17 -22.74 5.90
C GLN A 412 -11.15 -21.94 5.04
N VAL A 413 -10.77 -20.73 4.63
CA VAL A 413 -11.60 -19.89 3.75
C VAL A 413 -11.79 -20.58 2.39
N TYR A 414 -10.71 -21.07 1.79
CA TYR A 414 -10.76 -21.76 0.51
C TYR A 414 -11.69 -22.99 0.55
N GLN A 415 -11.55 -23.83 1.58
CA GLN A 415 -12.40 -25.01 1.78
C GLN A 415 -13.88 -24.63 1.91
N ARG A 416 -14.19 -23.66 2.77
CA ARG A 416 -15.57 -23.24 3.05
C ARG A 416 -16.24 -22.64 1.82
N ARG A 417 -15.50 -21.87 1.02
CA ARG A 417 -16.06 -21.09 -0.10
C ARG A 417 -16.03 -21.79 -1.46
N PHE A 418 -15.03 -22.63 -1.72
CA PHE A 418 -14.80 -23.18 -3.05
C PHE A 418 -14.76 -24.72 -3.13
N MET A 419 -14.54 -25.43 -2.02
CA MET A 419 -14.53 -26.91 -2.02
C MET A 419 -15.85 -27.54 -1.62
N ARG A 420 -16.79 -26.79 -1.01
CA ARG A 420 -18.10 -27.33 -0.64
C ARG A 420 -19.00 -27.49 -1.88
N PRO A 421 -19.53 -28.69 -2.16
CA PRO A 421 -20.51 -28.90 -3.23
C PRO A 421 -21.79 -28.12 -2.90
N GLY A 422 -22.21 -27.18 -3.75
CA GLY A 422 -23.48 -26.46 -3.54
C GLY A 422 -23.58 -25.05 -4.12
N ASP A 423 -22.46 -24.40 -4.45
CA ASP A 423 -22.46 -22.99 -4.91
C ASP A 423 -22.75 -22.84 -6.43
N GLY A 424 -23.75 -23.57 -6.94
CA GLY A 424 -24.21 -23.63 -8.35
C GLY A 424 -24.82 -22.33 -8.91
N GLY A 425 -24.46 -21.17 -8.35
CA GLY A 425 -24.85 -19.87 -8.88
C GLY A 425 -24.18 -19.57 -10.22
N LYS A 426 -24.82 -18.73 -11.05
CA LYS A 426 -24.27 -18.31 -12.34
C LYS A 426 -22.85 -17.75 -12.17
N PRO A 427 -21.86 -18.22 -12.95
CA PRO A 427 -20.50 -17.71 -12.88
C PRO A 427 -20.49 -16.22 -13.23
N GLY A 428 -19.60 -15.47 -12.57
CA GLY A 428 -19.48 -14.04 -12.80
C GLY A 428 -19.06 -13.71 -14.26
N PRO A 429 -19.12 -12.42 -14.65
CA PRO A 429 -18.73 -11.99 -15.99
C PRO A 429 -17.37 -12.53 -16.41
N ARG A 430 -17.24 -12.99 -17.67
CA ARG A 430 -16.00 -13.60 -18.18
C ARG A 430 -14.80 -12.67 -18.02
N ALA A 431 -14.96 -11.37 -18.33
CA ALA A 431 -13.90 -10.38 -18.18
C ALA A 431 -13.36 -10.27 -16.74
N ALA A 432 -14.25 -10.22 -15.74
CA ALA A 432 -13.84 -10.16 -14.33
C ALA A 432 -13.12 -11.45 -13.88
N ARG A 433 -13.55 -12.61 -14.38
CA ARG A 433 -12.88 -13.90 -14.08
C ARG A 433 -11.49 -13.98 -14.70
N LEU A 434 -11.34 -13.54 -15.95
CA LEU A 434 -10.04 -13.49 -16.63
C LEU A 434 -9.08 -12.50 -15.97
N LEU A 435 -9.58 -11.35 -15.52
CA LEU A 435 -8.79 -10.37 -14.80
C LEU A 435 -8.17 -10.96 -13.53
N VAL A 436 -8.97 -11.61 -12.69
CA VAL A 436 -8.44 -12.18 -11.43
C VAL A 436 -7.52 -13.37 -11.69
N ALA A 437 -7.76 -14.14 -12.75
CA ALA A 437 -6.83 -15.18 -13.20
C ALA A 437 -5.50 -14.60 -13.71
N ALA A 438 -5.52 -13.47 -14.43
CA ALA A 438 -4.32 -12.79 -14.90
C ALA A 438 -3.49 -12.25 -13.73
N LEU A 439 -4.13 -11.67 -12.70
CA LEU A 439 -3.44 -11.26 -11.48
C LEU A 439 -2.81 -12.46 -10.74
N ALA A 440 -3.53 -13.58 -10.65
CA ALA A 440 -2.99 -14.80 -10.06
C ALA A 440 -1.79 -15.34 -10.86
N ALA A 441 -1.87 -15.34 -12.20
CA ALA A 441 -0.75 -15.72 -13.05
C ALA A 441 0.47 -14.79 -12.86
N LEU A 442 0.25 -13.48 -12.71
CA LEU A 442 1.32 -12.54 -12.39
C LEU A 442 1.98 -12.86 -11.03
N VAL A 443 1.20 -13.17 -9.99
CA VAL A 443 1.75 -13.56 -8.68
C VAL A 443 2.54 -14.86 -8.73
N VAL A 444 2.14 -15.83 -9.56
CA VAL A 444 2.93 -17.05 -9.78
C VAL A 444 4.19 -16.74 -10.58
N LEU A 445 4.10 -15.94 -11.65
CA LEU A 445 5.24 -15.55 -12.47
C LEU A 445 6.32 -14.85 -11.64
N LEU A 446 5.93 -13.92 -10.78
CA LEU A 446 6.84 -13.20 -9.88
C LEU A 446 7.41 -14.09 -8.76
N GLY A 447 6.78 -15.23 -8.47
CA GLY A 447 7.33 -16.22 -7.54
C GLY A 447 8.32 -17.18 -8.20
N ILE A 448 8.11 -17.52 -9.48
CA ILE A 448 9.03 -18.32 -10.29
C ILE A 448 10.25 -17.49 -10.73
N TRP A 449 10.01 -16.23 -11.12
CA TRP A 449 11.04 -15.26 -11.49
C TRP A 449 11.03 -14.09 -10.51
N PRO A 450 11.69 -14.24 -9.35
CA PRO A 450 11.69 -13.23 -8.28
C PRO A 450 12.54 -12.01 -8.56
N GLU A 451 13.44 -12.07 -9.54
CA GLU A 451 14.43 -11.02 -9.84
C GLU A 451 13.83 -9.61 -9.96
N PRO A 452 12.70 -9.39 -10.68
CA PRO A 452 12.11 -8.05 -10.77
C PRO A 452 11.61 -7.51 -9.43
N LEU A 453 11.15 -8.38 -8.53
CA LEU A 453 10.73 -7.97 -7.18
C LEU A 453 11.93 -7.67 -6.30
N VAL A 454 12.94 -8.55 -6.30
CA VAL A 454 14.12 -8.42 -5.45
C VAL A 454 14.93 -7.20 -5.84
N SER A 455 15.22 -7.01 -7.13
CA SER A 455 15.94 -5.84 -7.64
C SER A 455 15.22 -4.52 -7.33
N LEU A 456 13.88 -4.49 -7.44
CA LEU A 456 13.09 -3.32 -7.05
C LEU A 456 13.18 -3.05 -5.54
N GLY A 457 13.14 -4.10 -4.71
CA GLY A 457 13.31 -3.99 -3.27
C GLY A 457 14.68 -3.46 -2.88
N GLU A 458 15.74 -3.97 -3.50
CA GLU A 458 17.13 -3.52 -3.28
C GLU A 458 17.33 -2.08 -3.74
N ALA A 459 16.81 -1.71 -4.93
CA ALA A 459 16.88 -0.33 -5.42
C ALA A 459 16.12 0.64 -4.50
N ALA A 460 14.95 0.24 -4.01
CA ALA A 460 14.17 1.04 -3.05
C ALA A 460 14.88 1.16 -1.69
N ALA A 461 15.51 0.09 -1.21
CA ALA A 461 16.28 0.10 0.03
C ALA A 461 17.56 0.95 -0.09
N ALA A 462 18.22 0.95 -1.24
CA ALA A 462 19.40 1.77 -1.49
C ALA A 462 19.10 3.28 -1.37
N VAL A 463 17.91 3.71 -1.80
CA VAL A 463 17.44 5.10 -1.62
C VAL A 463 17.31 5.48 -0.15
N LEU A 464 16.97 4.53 0.72
CA LEU A 464 16.81 4.75 2.16
C LEU A 464 18.14 4.68 2.91
N ALA A 465 19.04 3.78 2.49
CA ALA A 465 20.37 3.63 3.10
C ALA A 465 21.36 4.74 2.69
N GLY A 466 21.17 5.34 1.51
CA GLY A 466 21.98 6.43 1.00
C GLY A 466 21.36 7.79 1.29
N GLY A 467 21.57 8.33 2.49
CA GLY A 467 21.21 9.72 2.86
C GLY A 467 21.91 10.83 2.06
N SER A 468 22.45 10.56 0.87
CA SER A 468 23.08 11.55 0.02
C SER A 468 23.05 11.12 -1.45
N GLY A 469 22.13 11.74 -2.19
CA GLY A 469 22.00 11.67 -3.66
C GLY A 469 21.12 12.80 -4.15
#